data_AF-A0A7W0P4V6-F1
#
_entry.id   AF-A0A7W0P4V6-F1
#
_cell.length_a   1.000
_cell.length_b   1.000
_cell.length_c   1.000
_cell.angle_alpha   90.00
_cell.angle_beta   90.00
_cell.angle_gamma   90.00
#
_symmetry.space_group_name_H-M   'P 1'
#
loop_
_entity.id
_entity.type
_entity.pdbx_description
1 polymer ?
#
loop_
_entity_poly.entity_id
_entity_poly.type
_entity_poly.pdbx_seq_one_letter_code
_entity_poly.pdbx_strand_id
1 'polypeptide(L)'
;HARASLALGHGINHRLHTVWELALLARIATVCGDAERAGRLWGAIEAEEAREPLALFTAHRDELAAPILAASGPNFERGREAGRKLTLDEAIEYALDDTDA
;
A
#
# COMPACT_ATOMS: atom_id res chain seq x y z
N HIS A 1 -17.16 -18.19 20.22
CA HIS A 1 -15.85 -17.51 20.38
C HIS A 1 -14.84 -17.92 19.31
N ALA A 2 -14.52 -19.21 19.09
CA ALA A 2 -13.51 -19.63 18.10
C ALA A 2 -13.74 -19.16 16.64
N ARG A 3 -14.97 -19.22 16.11
CA ARG A 3 -15.27 -18.76 14.72
C ARG A 3 -15.05 -17.26 14.52
N ALA A 4 -15.40 -16.44 15.50
CA ALA A 4 -15.18 -15.00 15.46
C ALA A 4 -13.69 -14.67 15.53
N SER A 5 -12.94 -15.36 16.41
CA SER A 5 -11.48 -15.22 16.48
C SER A 5 -10.80 -15.64 15.16
N LEU A 6 -11.27 -16.70 14.50
CA LEU A 6 -10.74 -17.14 13.21
C LEU A 6 -11.03 -16.14 12.09
N ALA A 7 -12.27 -15.60 12.02
CA ALA A 7 -12.64 -14.60 11.04
C ALA A 7 -11.83 -13.30 11.22
N LEU A 8 -11.63 -12.86 12.46
CA LEU A 8 -10.79 -11.70 12.79
C LEU A 8 -9.33 -11.94 12.41
N GLY A 9 -8.77 -13.08 12.79
CA GLY A 9 -7.39 -13.45 12.45
C GLY A 9 -7.17 -13.52 10.95
N HIS A 10 -8.12 -14.10 10.20
CA HIS A 10 -8.06 -14.14 8.75
C HIS A 10 -8.11 -12.74 8.12
N GLY A 11 -9.00 -11.87 8.60
CA GLY A 11 -9.10 -10.49 8.12
C GLY A 11 -7.84 -9.67 8.40
N ILE A 12 -7.26 -9.78 9.60
CA ILE A 12 -5.99 -9.11 9.95
C ILE A 12 -4.85 -9.62 9.07
N ASN A 13 -4.75 -10.94 8.90
CA ASN A 13 -3.69 -11.54 8.09
C ASN A 13 -3.80 -11.08 6.63
N HIS A 14 -5.01 -11.14 6.06
CA HIS A 14 -5.26 -10.67 4.70
C HIS A 14 -4.81 -9.21 4.52
N ARG A 15 -5.27 -8.31 5.39
CA ARG A 15 -4.92 -6.88 5.33
C ARG A 15 -3.42 -6.62 5.44
N LEU A 16 -2.74 -7.28 6.39
CA LEU A 16 -1.29 -7.13 6.56
C LEU A 16 -0.52 -7.60 5.32
N HIS A 17 -0.91 -8.75 4.75
CA HIS A 17 -0.30 -9.27 3.52
C HIS A 17 -0.52 -8.31 2.34
N THR A 18 -1.75 -7.83 2.14
CA THR A 18 -2.06 -6.88 1.05
C THR A 18 -1.22 -5.60 1.17
N VAL A 19 -1.13 -5.00 2.36
CA VAL A 19 -0.34 -3.78 2.56
C VAL A 19 1.14 -4.00 2.24
N TRP A 20 1.68 -5.17 2.59
CA TRP A 20 3.04 -5.56 2.24
C TRP A 20 3.25 -5.69 0.73
N GLU A 21 2.33 -6.34 0.03
CA GLU A 21 2.38 -6.50 -1.42
C GLU A 21 2.29 -5.16 -2.15
N LEU A 22 1.40 -4.25 -1.71
CA LEU A 22 1.31 -2.90 -2.25
C LEU A 22 2.60 -2.10 -2.02
N ALA A 23 3.27 -2.28 -0.87
CA ALA A 23 4.54 -1.60 -0.59
C ALA A 23 5.67 -2.09 -1.52
N LEU A 24 5.70 -3.40 -1.81
CA LEU A 24 6.64 -3.96 -2.78
C LEU A 24 6.38 -3.45 -4.20
N LEU A 25 5.11 -3.40 -4.62
CA LEU A 25 4.73 -2.85 -5.93
C LEU A 25 5.04 -1.36 -6.05
N ALA A 26 4.82 -0.58 -4.99
CA ALA A 26 5.22 0.83 -4.95
C ALA A 26 6.73 0.99 -5.13
N ARG A 27 7.53 0.15 -4.46
CA ARG A 27 8.99 0.14 -4.62
C ARG A 27 9.43 -0.26 -6.03
N ILE A 28 8.78 -1.25 -6.64
CA ILE A 28 9.04 -1.64 -8.03
C ILE A 28 8.74 -0.47 -8.97
N ALA A 29 7.57 0.18 -8.82
CA ALA A 29 7.20 1.36 -9.61
C ALA A 29 8.24 2.49 -9.48
N THR A 30 8.77 2.73 -8.27
CA THR A 30 9.88 3.67 -8.06
C THR A 30 11.12 3.30 -8.88
N VAL A 31 11.53 2.03 -8.86
CA VAL A 31 12.70 1.54 -9.61
C VAL A 31 12.48 1.65 -11.14
N CYS A 32 11.26 1.41 -11.59
CA CYS A 32 10.86 1.55 -13.00
C CYS A 32 10.68 3.01 -13.46
N GLY A 33 10.78 3.99 -12.54
CA GLY A 33 10.60 5.41 -12.86
C GLY A 33 9.14 5.85 -12.95
N ASP A 34 8.18 4.99 -12.59
CA ASP A 34 6.76 5.35 -12.52
C ASP A 34 6.42 5.95 -11.16
N ALA A 35 6.79 7.23 -11.02
CA ALA A 35 6.59 7.98 -9.79
C ALA A 35 5.10 8.13 -9.43
N GLU A 36 4.20 8.25 -10.42
CA GLU A 36 2.77 8.44 -10.15
C GLU A 36 2.12 7.17 -9.62
N ARG A 37 2.46 6.00 -10.19
CA ARG A 37 2.03 4.70 -9.67
C ARG A 37 2.60 4.43 -8.29
N ALA A 38 3.90 4.67 -8.08
CA ALA A 38 4.54 4.53 -6.78
C ALA A 38 3.83 5.37 -5.72
N GLY A 39 3.52 6.63 -6.06
CA GLY A 39 2.74 7.54 -5.23
C GLY A 39 1.37 6.98 -4.91
N ARG A 40 0.61 6.51 -5.90
CA ARG A 40 -0.75 6.01 -5.70
C ARG A 40 -0.80 4.79 -4.78
N LEU A 41 0.08 3.82 -5.00
CA LEU A 41 0.16 2.64 -4.14
C LEU A 41 0.56 3.01 -2.71
N TRP A 42 1.52 3.94 -2.55
CA TRP A 42 1.91 4.44 -1.24
C TRP A 42 0.79 5.20 -0.52
N GLY A 43 0.06 6.05 -1.23
CA GLY A 43 -1.08 6.78 -0.67
C GLY A 43 -2.20 5.86 -0.18
N ALA A 44 -2.44 4.75 -0.88
CA ALA A 44 -3.41 3.75 -0.45
C ALA A 44 -3.00 3.05 0.85
N ILE A 45 -1.70 2.73 1.00
CA ILE A 45 -1.14 2.18 2.25
C ILE A 45 -1.33 3.15 3.41
N GLU A 46 -1.06 4.44 3.20
CA GLU A 46 -1.26 5.46 4.23
C GLU A 46 -2.73 5.62 4.65
N ALA A 47 -3.66 5.51 3.70
CA ALA A 47 -5.09 5.54 4.00
C ALA A 47 -5.53 4.31 4.82
N GLU A 48 -5.05 3.11 4.46
CA GLU A 48 -5.37 1.89 5.21
C GLU A 48 -4.75 1.90 6.61
N GLU A 49 -3.52 2.39 6.76
CA GLU A 49 -2.85 2.56 8.06
C GLU A 49 -3.58 3.59 8.94
N ALA A 50 -4.08 4.69 8.36
CA ALA A 50 -4.87 5.69 9.08
C ALA A 50 -6.23 5.15 9.55
N ARG A 51 -6.79 4.15 8.85
CA ARG A 51 -8.08 3.53 9.18
C ARG A 51 -7.97 2.63 10.41
N GLU A 52 -6.94 1.78 10.46
CA GLU A 52 -6.61 0.99 11.64
C GLU A 52 -5.11 0.62 11.61
N PRO A 53 -4.32 1.03 12.62
CA PRO A 53 -2.89 0.77 12.64
C PRO A 53 -2.54 -0.71 12.58
N LEU A 54 -1.63 -1.06 11.67
CA LEU A 54 -1.09 -2.41 11.53
C LEU A 54 0.27 -2.48 12.23
N ALA A 55 0.29 -2.82 13.53
CA ALA A 55 1.51 -2.77 14.36
C ALA A 55 2.75 -3.45 13.75
N LEU A 56 2.56 -4.61 13.10
CA LEU A 56 3.65 -5.33 12.42
C LEU A 56 4.14 -4.61 11.15
N PHE A 57 3.27 -3.93 10.42
CA PHE A 57 3.66 -3.12 9.27
C PHE A 57 4.40 -1.86 9.74
N THR A 58 3.86 -1.15 10.73
CA THR A 58 4.47 0.07 11.29
C THR A 58 5.92 -0.15 11.74
N ALA A 59 6.25 -1.33 12.28
CA ALA A 59 7.61 -1.68 12.70
C ALA A 59 8.63 -1.77 11.54
N HIS A 60 8.18 -2.09 10.32
CA HIS A 60 9.02 -2.23 9.13
C HIS A 60 8.78 -1.12 8.09
N ARG A 61 7.86 -0.20 8.39
CA ARG A 61 7.39 0.83 7.48
C ARG A 61 8.53 1.70 6.99
N ASP A 62 9.40 2.16 7.87
CA ASP A 62 10.46 3.11 7.51
C ASP A 62 11.47 2.52 6.52
N GLU A 63 11.80 1.24 6.65
CA GLU A 63 12.70 0.53 5.73
C GLU A 63 12.11 0.40 4.32
N LEU A 64 10.80 0.16 4.24
CA LEU A 64 10.06 0.11 2.97
C LEU A 64 9.83 1.50 2.37
N ALA A 65 9.48 2.45 3.23
CA ALA A 65 9.10 3.81 2.85
C ALA A 65 10.29 4.60 2.33
N ALA A 66 11.49 4.43 2.91
CA ALA A 66 12.66 5.22 2.57
C ALA A 66 12.95 5.32 1.06
N PRO A 67 13.06 4.21 0.29
CA PRO A 67 13.29 4.31 -1.16
C PRO A 67 12.11 4.92 -1.93
N ILE A 68 10.88 4.67 -1.48
CA ILE A 68 9.65 5.15 -2.14
C ILE A 68 9.52 6.67 -1.95
N LEU A 69 9.66 7.14 -0.71
CA LEU A 69 9.59 8.55 -0.33
C LEU A 69 10.79 9.34 -0.83
N ALA A 70 11.96 8.73 -1.03
CA ALA A 70 13.09 9.40 -1.67
C ALA A 70 12.80 9.81 -3.13
N ALA A 71 11.85 9.15 -3.80
CA ALA A 71 11.39 9.51 -5.14
C ALA A 71 10.28 10.59 -5.14
N SER A 72 10.03 11.25 -4.01
CA SER A 72 8.99 12.28 -3.88
C SER A 72 9.25 13.44 -4.86
N GLY A 73 8.27 13.65 -5.74
CA GLY A 73 8.22 14.72 -6.72
C GLY A 73 6.76 14.97 -7.14
N PRO A 74 6.48 15.94 -8.04
CA PRO A 74 5.11 16.34 -8.34
C PRO A 74 4.21 15.19 -8.83
N ASN A 75 4.75 14.26 -9.62
CA ASN A 75 4.01 13.09 -10.11
C ASN A 75 3.69 12.11 -8.97
N PHE A 76 4.66 11.87 -8.09
CA PHE A 76 4.49 11.05 -6.90
C PHE A 76 3.42 11.61 -5.97
N GLU A 77 3.47 12.92 -5.66
CA GLU A 77 2.49 13.53 -4.76
C GLU A 77 1.07 13.53 -5.35
N ARG A 78 0.90 13.76 -6.66
CA ARG A 78 -0.40 13.58 -7.32
C ARG A 78 -0.91 12.15 -7.18
N GLY A 79 -0.05 11.17 -7.44
CA GLY A 79 -0.36 9.76 -7.24
C GLY A 79 -0.80 9.49 -5.81
N ARG A 80 -0.01 9.95 -4.83
CA ARG A 80 -0.25 9.77 -3.39
C ARG A 80 -1.54 10.39 -2.90
N GLU A 81 -1.90 11.56 -3.41
CA GLU A 81 -3.21 12.17 -3.15
C GLU A 81 -4.37 11.37 -3.74
N ALA A 82 -4.21 10.80 -4.94
CA ALA A 82 -5.20 9.90 -5.52
C ALA A 82 -5.32 8.59 -4.73
N GLY A 83 -4.18 8.02 -4.34
CA GLY A 83 -4.08 6.78 -3.57
C GLY A 83 -4.77 6.86 -2.22
N ARG A 84 -4.61 8.00 -1.51
CA ARG A 84 -5.26 8.24 -0.22
C ARG A 84 -6.79 8.25 -0.26
N LYS A 85 -7.38 8.27 -1.45
CA LYS A 85 -8.83 8.21 -1.66
C LYS A 85 -9.34 6.81 -1.94
N LEU A 86 -8.44 5.83 -2.14
CA LEU A 86 -8.79 4.45 -2.42
C LEU A 86 -9.09 3.69 -1.13
N THR A 87 -10.07 2.80 -1.20
CA THR A 87 -10.20 1.67 -0.29
C THR A 87 -9.11 0.64 -0.56
N LEU A 88 -8.90 -0.30 0.38
CA LEU A 88 -7.93 -1.38 0.18
C LEU A 88 -8.28 -2.24 -1.04
N ASP A 89 -9.57 -2.50 -1.29
CA ASP A 89 -10.03 -3.28 -2.43
C ASP A 89 -9.79 -2.54 -3.76
N GLU A 90 -10.11 -1.24 -3.84
CA GLU A 90 -9.82 -0.43 -5.04
C GLU A 90 -8.30 -0.31 -5.28
N ALA A 91 -7.49 -0.31 -4.23
CA ALA A 91 -6.04 -0.34 -4.35
C ALA A 91 -5.51 -1.68 -4.89
N ILE A 92 -6.13 -2.81 -4.50
CA ILE A 92 -5.85 -4.12 -5.08
C ILE A 92 -6.21 -4.13 -6.56
N GLU A 93 -7.41 -3.68 -6.93
CA GLU A 93 -7.84 -3.61 -8.33
C GLU A 93 -6.87 -2.76 -9.16
N TYR A 94 -6.54 -1.55 -8.69
CA TYR A 94 -5.55 -0.67 -9.33
C TYR A 94 -4.17 -1.33 -9.48
N ALA A 95 -3.74 -2.11 -8.49
CA ALA A 95 -2.47 -2.80 -8.54
C ALA A 95 -2.45 -3.90 -9.61
N LEU A 96 -3.56 -4.63 -9.77
CA LEU A 96 -3.70 -5.77 -10.67
C LEU A 96 -3.95 -5.36 -12.13
N ASP A 97 -4.60 -4.21 -12.37
CA ASP A 97 -4.91 -3.69 -13.72
C ASP A 97 -3.66 -3.36 -14.56
N ASP A 98 -2.46 -3.37 -13.96
CA ASP A 98 -1.19 -3.00 -14.59
C ASP A 98 -0.23 -4.19 -14.76
N THR A 99 -0.75 -5.42 -14.69
CA THR A 99 0.07 -6.64 -14.87
C THR A 99 0.33 -6.97 -16.35
N ASP A 100 -0.08 -6.10 -17.28
CA ASP A 100 0.10 -6.26 -18.74
C ASP A 100 0.73 -5.00 -19.37
N ALA A 101 2.06 -4.85 -19.27
CA ALA A 101 2.87 -3.98 -20.15
C ALA A 101 4.31 -4.50 -20.28
#